data_AF-A0A3N5MXH7-F1
#
_entry.id   AF-A0A3N5MXH7-F1
#
_cell.length_a   1.000
_cell.length_b   1.000
_cell.length_c   1.000
_cell.angle_alpha   90.00
_cell.angle_beta   90.00
_cell.angle_gamma   90.00
#
_symmetry.space_group_name_H-M   'P 1'
#
loop_
_entity.id
_entity.type
_entity.pdbx_description
1 polymer ?
#
loop_
_entity_poly.entity_id
_entity_poly.type
_entity_poly.pdbx_seq_one_letter_code
_entity_poly.pdbx_strand_id
1 'polypeptide(L)'
;MKRARSADSEELWKLIRDSSADIVLNAVSNRNLTEDMAVFIARQKKTSSEVLGILAGDIRFKGSYKLKLSLCKNPKTPQKIVLSLLKHLRIFDLGDITKDRNIPIPIRQKIEYSLSERIASLPSGVKAALAKRSSLAILISLLGKGDKNVIHSCLESPLLTEDHLCKLINKPDSKPLLIKMVADHPKWSLRYKIRYALAKHYHTPMTHVTNFISSLKSVDLRELYADKSLPSSTRPYIFNELTSRREPVEIPQEEIYNLSGDEDSGFADTDMQS
;
A
#
# COMPACT_ATOMS: atom_id res chain seq x y z
N MET A 1 -18.73 -7.27 45.03
CA MET A 1 -17.55 -6.55 44.50
C MET A 1 -16.21 -7.17 44.91
N LYS A 2 -15.86 -7.26 46.21
CA LYS A 2 -14.64 -8.00 46.67
C LYS A 2 -14.62 -9.49 46.28
N ARG A 3 -15.78 -10.09 46.01
CA ARG A 3 -15.96 -11.50 45.63
C ARG A 3 -15.12 -11.91 44.41
N ALA A 4 -15.00 -11.05 43.39
CA ALA A 4 -14.24 -11.39 42.18
C ALA A 4 -12.73 -11.55 42.42
N ARG A 5 -12.17 -10.97 43.49
CA ARG A 5 -10.74 -11.05 43.81
C ARG A 5 -10.36 -12.40 44.44
N SER A 6 -11.29 -13.05 45.13
CA SER A 6 -11.10 -14.32 45.85
C SER A 6 -11.89 -15.50 45.27
N ALA A 7 -12.72 -15.27 44.26
CA ALA A 7 -13.51 -16.29 43.59
C ALA A 7 -12.64 -17.43 43.04
N ASP A 8 -13.21 -18.64 43.04
CA ASP A 8 -12.63 -19.77 42.31
C ASP A 8 -12.69 -19.55 40.79
N SER A 9 -12.12 -20.47 40.01
CA SER A 9 -12.05 -20.34 38.55
C SER A 9 -13.44 -20.32 37.89
N GLU A 10 -14.38 -21.14 38.35
CA GLU A 10 -15.70 -21.29 37.72
C GLU A 10 -16.60 -20.09 38.03
N GLU A 11 -16.63 -19.66 39.29
CA GLU A 11 -17.32 -18.47 39.76
C GLU A 11 -16.73 -17.22 39.10
N LEU A 12 -15.40 -17.12 39.01
CA LEU A 12 -14.73 -16.00 38.33
C LEU A 12 -15.16 -15.88 36.87
N TRP A 13 -15.28 -17.01 36.15
CA TRP A 13 -15.71 -17.01 34.76
C TRP A 13 -17.17 -16.56 34.58
N LYS A 14 -18.04 -16.90 35.53
CA LYS A 14 -19.44 -16.41 35.57
C LYS A 14 -19.46 -14.90 35.83
N LEU A 15 -18.68 -14.42 36.81
CA LEU A 15 -18.60 -13.00 37.18
C LEU A 15 -18.05 -12.12 36.05
N ILE A 16 -17.01 -12.55 35.34
CA ILE A 16 -16.42 -11.79 34.22
C ILE A 16 -17.45 -11.57 33.09
N ARG A 17 -18.39 -12.50 32.90
CA ARG A 17 -19.45 -12.37 31.89
C ARG A 17 -20.53 -11.38 32.28
N ASP A 18 -20.78 -11.17 33.56
CA ASP A 18 -21.80 -10.24 34.08
C ASP A 18 -21.39 -8.75 34.04
N SER A 19 -20.21 -8.48 33.48
CA SER A 19 -19.91 -7.24 32.74
C SER A 19 -19.81 -5.89 33.48
N SER A 20 -19.85 -5.85 34.82
CA SER A 20 -19.56 -4.58 35.52
C SER A 20 -18.06 -4.25 35.50
N ALA A 21 -17.72 -2.98 35.30
CA ALA A 21 -16.32 -2.52 35.22
C ALA A 21 -15.52 -2.87 36.49
N ASP A 22 -16.16 -2.75 37.65
CA ASP A 22 -15.55 -3.05 38.95
C ASP A 22 -15.27 -4.55 39.14
N ILE A 23 -16.16 -5.42 38.65
CA ILE A 23 -15.92 -6.87 38.70
C ILE A 23 -14.71 -7.23 37.84
N VAL A 24 -14.63 -6.66 36.64
CA VAL A 24 -13.52 -6.93 35.71
C VAL A 24 -12.19 -6.42 36.29
N LEU A 25 -12.18 -5.25 36.92
CA LEU A 25 -10.99 -4.71 37.59
C LEU A 25 -10.50 -5.65 38.71
N ASN A 26 -11.42 -6.10 39.58
CA ASN A 26 -11.08 -7.04 40.66
C ASN A 26 -10.68 -8.44 40.15
N ALA A 27 -11.30 -8.89 39.05
CA ALA A 27 -11.00 -10.17 38.42
C ALA A 27 -9.56 -10.23 37.89
N VAL A 28 -9.04 -9.10 37.38
CA VAL A 28 -7.67 -9.05 36.84
C VAL A 28 -6.62 -9.32 37.93
N SER A 29 -6.89 -8.88 39.17
CA SER A 29 -6.03 -9.14 40.32
C SER A 29 -6.24 -10.52 40.98
N ASN A 30 -7.18 -11.34 40.50
CA ASN A 30 -7.43 -12.67 41.06
C ASN A 30 -6.35 -13.66 40.61
N ARG A 31 -5.78 -14.43 41.55
CA ARG A 31 -4.76 -15.46 41.27
C ARG A 31 -5.22 -16.55 40.31
N ASN A 32 -6.52 -16.86 40.31
CA ASN A 32 -7.15 -17.90 39.48
C ASN A 32 -7.49 -17.42 38.06
N LEU A 33 -7.15 -16.17 37.71
CA LEU A 33 -7.36 -15.66 36.36
C LEU A 33 -6.53 -16.48 35.35
N THR A 34 -7.21 -17.06 34.37
CA THR A 34 -6.60 -17.87 33.31
C THR A 34 -6.31 -17.06 32.05
N GLU A 35 -5.52 -17.63 31.13
CA GLU A 35 -5.24 -16.99 29.83
C GLU A 35 -6.53 -16.73 29.04
N ASP A 36 -7.44 -17.71 28.99
CA ASP A 36 -8.70 -17.58 28.23
C ASP A 36 -9.60 -16.49 28.81
N MET A 37 -9.58 -16.32 30.14
CA MET A 37 -10.26 -15.21 30.82
C MET A 37 -9.66 -13.86 30.45
N ALA A 38 -8.33 -13.74 30.52
CA ALA A 38 -7.62 -12.52 30.15
C ALA A 38 -7.87 -12.15 28.68
N VAL A 39 -7.82 -13.12 27.77
CA VAL A 39 -8.13 -12.94 26.35
C VAL A 39 -9.59 -12.51 26.16
N PHE A 40 -10.52 -13.12 26.87
CA PHE A 40 -11.94 -12.73 26.82
C PHE A 40 -12.12 -11.26 27.22
N ILE A 41 -11.54 -10.85 28.36
CA ILE A 41 -11.60 -9.45 28.84
C ILE A 41 -10.96 -8.50 27.83
N ALA A 42 -9.77 -8.85 27.29
CA ALA A 42 -9.04 -8.02 26.34
C ALA A 42 -9.79 -7.82 25.01
N ARG A 43 -10.64 -8.76 24.60
CA ARG A 43 -11.45 -8.64 23.36
C ARG A 43 -12.66 -7.72 23.51
N GLN A 44 -13.11 -7.44 24.72
CA GLN A 44 -14.31 -6.64 24.93
C GLN A 44 -14.04 -5.14 24.68
N LYS A 45 -14.80 -4.52 23.79
CA LYS A 45 -14.71 -3.07 23.50
C LYS A 45 -15.08 -2.17 24.69
N LYS A 46 -15.79 -2.73 25.69
CA LYS A 46 -16.17 -2.01 26.91
C LYS A 46 -15.05 -1.96 27.96
N THR A 47 -14.05 -2.83 27.89
CA THR A 47 -12.95 -2.89 28.85
C THR A 47 -12.20 -1.55 28.91
N SER A 48 -11.92 -1.06 30.12
CA SER A 48 -11.19 0.20 30.33
C SER A 48 -9.71 0.07 29.95
N SER A 49 -9.09 1.20 29.60
CA SER A 49 -7.66 1.27 29.31
C SER A 49 -6.79 0.84 30.50
N GLU A 50 -7.24 1.13 31.72
CA GLU A 50 -6.61 0.70 32.97
C GLU A 50 -6.53 -0.83 33.07
N VAL A 51 -7.66 -1.53 32.90
CA VAL A 51 -7.69 -2.99 32.93
C VAL A 51 -6.80 -3.60 31.86
N LEU A 52 -6.84 -3.07 30.64
CA LEU A 52 -5.98 -3.52 29.53
C LEU A 52 -4.50 -3.30 29.85
N GLY A 53 -4.18 -2.20 30.56
CA GLY A 53 -2.84 -1.91 31.07
C GLY A 53 -2.35 -2.94 32.08
N ILE A 54 -3.19 -3.27 33.07
CA ILE A 54 -2.87 -4.29 34.08
C ILE A 54 -2.66 -5.66 33.41
N LEU A 55 -3.56 -6.07 32.50
CA LEU A 55 -3.42 -7.34 31.78
C LEU A 55 -2.15 -7.41 30.94
N ALA A 56 -1.72 -6.31 30.33
CA ALA A 56 -0.49 -6.26 29.54
C ALA A 56 0.78 -6.38 30.39
N GLY A 57 0.74 -5.89 31.64
CA GLY A 57 1.84 -5.97 32.60
C GLY A 57 1.90 -7.26 33.41
N ASP A 58 0.87 -8.11 33.32
CA ASP A 58 0.77 -9.32 34.11
C ASP A 58 1.81 -10.38 33.69
N ILE A 59 2.71 -10.72 34.62
CA ILE A 59 3.79 -11.69 34.40
C ILE A 59 3.27 -13.08 34.02
N ARG A 60 2.07 -13.45 34.49
CA ARG A 60 1.45 -14.75 34.19
C ARG A 60 1.20 -14.95 32.70
N PHE A 61 0.96 -13.87 31.96
CA PHE A 61 0.60 -13.91 30.54
C PHE A 61 1.68 -13.31 29.62
N LYS A 62 2.87 -13.03 30.13
CA LYS A 62 3.98 -12.44 29.35
C LYS A 62 4.31 -13.24 28.08
N GLY A 63 4.12 -14.57 28.11
CA GLY A 63 4.31 -15.47 26.98
C GLY A 63 3.09 -15.61 26.04
N SER A 64 1.89 -15.19 26.46
CA SER A 64 0.66 -15.44 25.70
C SER A 64 0.61 -14.62 24.42
N TYR A 65 0.71 -15.30 23.28
CA TYR A 65 0.50 -14.68 21.98
C TYR A 65 -0.96 -14.21 21.79
N LYS A 66 -1.92 -15.03 22.22
CA LYS A 66 -3.36 -14.76 22.08
C LYS A 66 -3.76 -13.48 22.81
N LEU A 67 -3.23 -13.27 24.02
CA LEU A 67 -3.49 -12.05 24.79
C LEU A 67 -2.86 -10.83 24.12
N LYS A 68 -1.60 -10.90 23.71
CA LYS A 68 -0.92 -9.80 23.00
C LYS A 68 -1.69 -9.37 21.75
N LEU A 69 -2.12 -10.33 20.93
CA LEU A 69 -2.92 -10.05 19.75
C LEU A 69 -4.26 -9.40 20.10
N SER A 70 -4.94 -9.89 21.14
CA SER A 70 -6.24 -9.35 21.57
C SER A 70 -6.11 -7.93 22.11
N LEU A 71 -5.04 -7.64 22.86
CA LEU A 71 -4.70 -6.28 23.31
C LEU A 71 -4.45 -5.35 22.12
N CYS A 72 -3.66 -5.77 21.13
CA CYS A 72 -3.41 -4.96 19.93
C CYS A 72 -4.66 -4.71 19.06
N LYS A 73 -5.64 -5.62 19.10
CA LYS A 73 -6.93 -5.47 18.40
C LYS A 73 -7.97 -4.66 19.19
N ASN A 74 -7.71 -4.31 20.45
CA ASN A 74 -8.63 -3.50 21.24
C ASN A 74 -8.28 -2.00 21.11
N PRO A 75 -9.21 -1.15 20.63
CA PRO A 75 -8.93 0.27 20.42
C PRO A 75 -8.68 1.08 21.71
N LYS A 76 -9.08 0.55 22.87
CA LYS A 76 -8.86 1.18 24.18
C LYS A 76 -7.53 0.80 24.83
N THR A 77 -6.77 -0.12 24.24
CA THR A 77 -5.45 -0.47 24.76
C THR A 77 -4.52 0.74 24.64
N PRO A 78 -3.84 1.16 25.73
CA PRO A 78 -2.92 2.28 25.68
C PRO A 78 -1.89 2.14 24.55
N GLN A 79 -1.72 3.19 23.75
CA GLN A 79 -0.88 3.15 22.54
C GLN A 79 0.56 2.68 22.82
N LYS A 80 1.17 3.13 23.93
CA LYS A 80 2.52 2.71 24.33
C LYS A 80 2.64 1.19 24.49
N ILE A 81 1.59 0.54 25.00
CA ILE A 81 1.52 -0.91 25.15
C ILE A 81 1.38 -1.56 23.78
N VAL A 82 0.46 -1.08 22.93
CA VAL A 82 0.31 -1.65 21.58
C VAL A 82 1.64 -1.62 20.84
N LEU A 83 2.33 -0.48 20.83
CA LEU A 83 3.62 -0.30 20.16
C LEU A 83 4.70 -1.25 20.68
N SER A 84 4.76 -1.51 21.99
CA SER A 84 5.73 -2.45 22.56
C SER A 84 5.41 -3.90 22.20
N LEU A 85 4.13 -4.23 21.98
CA LEU A 85 3.65 -5.55 21.62
C LEU A 85 3.78 -5.88 20.13
N LEU A 86 3.78 -4.88 19.22
CA LEU A 86 3.81 -5.10 17.77
C LEU A 86 4.95 -6.00 17.31
N LYS A 87 6.14 -5.88 17.92
CA LYS A 87 7.32 -6.70 17.59
C LYS A 87 7.15 -8.20 17.87
N HIS A 88 6.17 -8.57 18.68
CA HIS A 88 5.84 -9.96 19.01
C HIS A 88 4.72 -10.52 18.13
N LEU A 89 4.10 -9.71 17.27
CA LEU A 89 3.03 -10.16 16.40
C LEU A 89 3.57 -10.78 15.11
N ARG A 90 2.86 -11.81 14.65
CA ARG A 90 3.11 -12.46 13.36
C ARG A 90 2.68 -11.53 12.23
N ILE A 91 3.29 -11.74 11.07
CA ILE A 91 3.16 -10.83 9.94
C ILE A 91 1.75 -10.70 9.39
N PHE A 92 0.99 -11.81 9.35
CA PHE A 92 -0.38 -11.78 8.86
C PHE A 92 -1.33 -11.09 9.84
N ASP A 93 -1.11 -11.26 11.14
CA ASP A 93 -1.88 -10.55 12.15
C ASP A 93 -1.61 -9.04 12.13
N LEU A 94 -0.35 -8.64 11.88
CA LEU A 94 -0.01 -7.25 11.59
C LEU A 94 -0.76 -6.74 10.35
N GLY A 95 -0.77 -7.52 9.27
CA GLY A 95 -1.54 -7.24 8.07
C GLY A 95 -3.02 -7.02 8.36
N ASP A 96 -3.66 -7.93 9.09
CA ASP A 96 -5.08 -7.81 9.45
C ASP A 96 -5.36 -6.53 10.26
N ILE A 97 -4.47 -6.16 11.20
CA ILE A 97 -4.61 -4.95 12.02
C ILE A 97 -4.59 -3.68 11.14
N THR A 98 -3.81 -3.66 10.05
CA THR A 98 -3.77 -2.49 9.15
C THR A 98 -5.11 -2.21 8.45
N LYS A 99 -5.97 -3.22 8.27
CA LYS A 99 -7.31 -3.04 7.69
C LYS A 99 -8.37 -2.64 8.71
N ASP A 100 -8.12 -2.86 10.00
CA ASP A 100 -9.13 -2.65 11.03
C ASP A 100 -9.33 -1.16 11.33
N ARG A 101 -10.48 -0.64 10.89
CA ARG A 101 -10.85 0.77 11.05
C ARG A 101 -11.03 1.19 12.51
N ASN A 102 -11.25 0.24 13.42
CA ASN A 102 -11.38 0.52 14.85
C ASN A 102 -10.03 0.90 15.48
N ILE A 103 -8.91 0.45 14.91
CA ILE A 103 -7.58 0.69 15.46
C ILE A 103 -7.12 2.13 15.15
N PRO A 104 -6.54 2.87 16.10
CA PRO A 104 -6.04 4.22 15.84
C PRO A 104 -5.09 4.31 14.63
N ILE A 105 -5.27 5.37 13.82
CA ILE A 105 -4.46 5.63 12.62
C ILE A 105 -2.94 5.57 12.88
N PRO A 106 -2.39 6.17 13.95
CA PRO A 106 -0.95 6.13 14.20
C PRO A 106 -0.39 4.72 14.39
N ILE A 107 -1.18 3.82 14.98
CA ILE A 107 -0.80 2.42 15.17
C ILE A 107 -0.77 1.71 13.82
N ARG A 108 -1.81 1.90 13.00
CA ARG A 108 -1.86 1.29 11.65
C ARG A 108 -0.71 1.79 10.78
N GLN A 109 -0.44 3.10 10.76
CA GLN A 109 0.68 3.68 10.02
C GLN A 109 2.03 3.14 10.49
N LYS A 110 2.22 2.96 11.81
CA LYS A 110 3.45 2.37 12.34
C LYS A 110 3.65 0.92 11.87
N ILE A 111 2.57 0.14 11.85
CA ILE A 111 2.60 -1.23 11.32
C ILE A 111 2.89 -1.20 9.81
N GLU A 112 2.22 -0.32 9.07
CA GLU A 112 2.40 -0.18 7.62
C GLU A 112 3.84 0.15 7.24
N TYR A 113 4.47 1.07 7.98
CA TYR A 113 5.87 1.42 7.84
C TYR A 113 6.78 0.21 8.10
N SER A 114 6.62 -0.44 9.27
CA SER A 114 7.45 -1.58 9.65
C SER A 114 7.30 -2.78 8.70
N LEU A 115 6.09 -3.05 8.20
CA LEU A 115 5.87 -4.07 7.18
C LEU A 115 6.54 -3.68 5.85
N SER A 116 6.43 -2.42 5.43
CA SER A 116 6.99 -1.94 4.16
C SER A 116 8.51 -2.03 4.08
N GLU A 117 9.21 -1.88 5.20
CA GLU A 117 10.66 -2.10 5.31
C GLU A 117 11.01 -3.58 5.13
N ARG A 118 10.19 -4.47 5.70
CA ARG A 118 10.42 -5.92 5.69
C ARG A 118 9.96 -6.61 4.41
N ILE A 119 9.07 -5.99 3.63
CA ILE A 119 8.48 -6.62 2.42
C ILE A 119 9.56 -7.23 1.53
N ALA A 120 10.68 -6.54 1.27
CA ALA A 120 11.70 -7.01 0.33
C ALA A 120 12.23 -8.40 0.69
N SER A 121 12.49 -8.66 1.97
CA SER A 121 13.07 -9.92 2.45
C SER A 121 12.08 -11.07 2.62
N LEU A 122 10.77 -10.82 2.46
CA LEU A 122 9.77 -11.87 2.61
C LEU A 122 9.76 -12.82 1.40
N PRO A 123 9.49 -14.12 1.63
CA PRO A 123 9.20 -15.06 0.54
C PRO A 123 8.01 -14.61 -0.31
N SER A 124 8.04 -14.93 -1.61
CA SER A 124 6.98 -14.57 -2.56
C SER A 124 5.58 -14.99 -2.11
N GLY A 125 5.42 -16.24 -1.62
CA GLY A 125 4.14 -16.73 -1.12
C GLY A 125 3.59 -15.92 0.06
N VAL A 126 4.46 -15.45 0.96
CA VAL A 126 4.06 -14.59 2.09
C VAL A 126 3.62 -13.20 1.61
N LYS A 127 4.35 -12.62 0.63
CA LYS A 127 3.98 -11.35 -0.01
C LYS A 127 2.61 -11.45 -0.68
N ALA A 128 2.36 -12.54 -1.43
CA ALA A 128 1.08 -12.77 -2.11
C ALA A 128 -0.08 -12.96 -1.11
N ALA A 129 0.15 -13.68 -0.01
CA ALA A 129 -0.84 -13.83 1.06
C ALA A 129 -1.12 -12.48 1.77
N LEU A 130 -0.10 -11.64 1.98
CA LEU A 130 -0.26 -10.31 2.55
C LEU A 130 -1.09 -9.38 1.66
N ALA A 131 -0.99 -9.49 0.33
CA ALA A 131 -1.82 -8.70 -0.59
C ALA A 131 -3.33 -8.89 -0.30
N LYS A 132 -3.74 -10.11 0.08
CA LYS A 132 -5.13 -10.44 0.40
C LYS A 132 -5.57 -9.96 1.80
N ARG A 133 -4.63 -9.80 2.73
CA ARG A 133 -4.92 -9.56 4.17
C ARG A 133 -4.60 -8.16 4.68
N SER A 134 -3.82 -7.36 3.96
CA SER A 134 -3.31 -6.07 4.42
C SER A 134 -3.95 -4.84 3.78
N SER A 135 -3.78 -3.68 4.42
CA SER A 135 -4.33 -2.39 3.95
C SER A 135 -3.85 -2.01 2.55
N LEU A 136 -4.53 -1.02 1.97
CA LEU A 136 -4.16 -0.45 0.67
C LEU A 136 -2.71 0.05 0.64
N ALA A 137 -2.21 0.68 1.71
CA ALA A 137 -0.82 1.16 1.75
C ALA A 137 0.19 0.02 1.53
N ILE A 138 -0.07 -1.15 2.12
CA ILE A 138 0.75 -2.35 1.92
C ILE A 138 0.59 -2.90 0.50
N LEU A 139 -0.63 -2.92 -0.04
CA LEU A 139 -0.88 -3.31 -1.44
C LEU A 139 -0.07 -2.47 -2.42
N ILE A 140 -0.03 -1.14 -2.24
CA ILE A 140 0.77 -0.25 -3.09
C ILE A 140 2.26 -0.54 -2.97
N SER A 141 2.75 -0.79 -1.75
CA SER A 141 4.15 -1.18 -1.50
C SER A 141 4.51 -2.52 -2.17
N LEU A 142 3.58 -3.50 -2.13
CA LEU A 142 3.72 -4.80 -2.78
C LEU A 142 3.69 -4.68 -4.31
N LEU A 143 2.85 -3.82 -4.89
CA LEU A 143 2.81 -3.60 -6.34
C LEU A 143 4.14 -3.08 -6.88
N GLY A 144 4.83 -2.20 -6.14
CA GLY A 144 6.14 -1.66 -6.55
C GLY A 144 7.30 -2.64 -6.33
N LYS A 145 7.21 -3.56 -5.35
CA LYS A 145 8.33 -4.43 -4.93
C LYS A 145 8.13 -5.92 -5.23
N GLY A 146 6.94 -6.32 -5.66
CA GLY A 146 6.55 -7.70 -5.88
C GLY A 146 7.07 -8.31 -7.17
N ASP A 147 7.06 -9.64 -7.21
CA ASP A 147 7.19 -10.41 -8.45
C ASP A 147 5.82 -10.58 -9.14
N LYS A 148 5.78 -11.36 -10.22
CA LYS A 148 4.56 -11.63 -11.00
C LYS A 148 3.40 -12.13 -10.13
N ASN A 149 3.64 -13.08 -9.22
CA ASN A 149 2.58 -13.69 -8.42
C ASN A 149 2.02 -12.70 -7.38
N VAL A 150 2.91 -11.89 -6.79
CA VAL A 150 2.54 -10.84 -5.84
C VAL A 150 1.72 -9.76 -6.54
N ILE A 151 2.20 -9.24 -7.67
CA ILE A 151 1.51 -8.20 -8.44
C ILE A 151 0.12 -8.71 -8.87
N HIS A 152 0.03 -9.93 -9.39
CA HIS A 152 -1.26 -10.54 -9.73
C HIS A 152 -2.21 -10.57 -8.53
N SER A 153 -1.74 -11.04 -7.37
CA SER A 153 -2.54 -11.07 -6.14
C SER A 153 -3.00 -9.67 -5.68
N CYS A 154 -2.19 -8.64 -5.92
CA CYS A 154 -2.57 -7.25 -5.63
C CYS A 154 -3.62 -6.71 -6.60
N LEU A 155 -3.53 -7.02 -7.90
CA LEU A 155 -4.46 -6.54 -8.92
C LEU A 155 -5.88 -7.12 -8.77
N GLU A 156 -5.99 -8.31 -8.17
CA GLU A 156 -7.26 -8.96 -7.79
C GLU A 156 -7.88 -8.38 -6.51
N SER A 157 -7.16 -7.52 -5.77
CA SER A 157 -7.64 -6.99 -4.50
C SER A 157 -8.82 -6.03 -4.70
N PRO A 158 -9.93 -6.19 -3.94
CA PRO A 158 -11.08 -5.27 -4.02
C PRO A 158 -10.78 -3.88 -3.43
N LEU A 159 -9.67 -3.74 -2.69
CA LEU A 159 -9.25 -2.45 -2.12
C LEU A 159 -8.58 -1.55 -3.15
N LEU A 160 -8.08 -2.12 -4.24
CA LEU A 160 -7.40 -1.38 -5.29
C LEU A 160 -8.43 -0.70 -6.18
N THR A 161 -8.20 0.59 -6.46
CA THR A 161 -9.07 1.38 -7.35
C THR A 161 -8.28 1.89 -8.54
N GLU A 162 -9.01 2.36 -9.56
CA GLU A 162 -8.43 2.94 -10.77
C GLU A 162 -7.47 4.09 -10.45
N ASP A 163 -7.87 5.02 -9.58
CA ASP A 163 -7.04 6.19 -9.24
C ASP A 163 -5.71 5.79 -8.56
N HIS A 164 -5.71 4.71 -7.76
CA HIS A 164 -4.48 4.19 -7.16
C HIS A 164 -3.53 3.61 -8.20
N LEU A 165 -4.07 2.87 -9.18
CA LEU A 165 -3.27 2.33 -10.27
C LEU A 165 -2.77 3.43 -11.21
N CYS A 166 -3.60 4.42 -11.56
CA CYS A 166 -3.14 5.58 -12.34
C CYS A 166 -2.01 6.32 -11.64
N LYS A 167 -2.10 6.53 -10.32
CA LYS A 167 -1.02 7.14 -9.52
C LYS A 167 0.26 6.31 -9.54
N LEU A 168 0.16 4.99 -9.60
CA LEU A 168 1.33 4.13 -9.75
C LEU A 168 1.90 4.25 -11.16
N ILE A 169 1.09 3.98 -12.19
CA ILE A 169 1.50 4.02 -13.60
C ILE A 169 2.14 5.37 -13.96
N ASN A 170 1.57 6.49 -13.51
CA ASN A 170 2.11 7.82 -13.84
C ASN A 170 3.48 8.12 -13.20
N LYS A 171 4.01 7.26 -12.33
CA LYS A 171 5.38 7.41 -11.83
C LYS A 171 6.38 6.89 -12.87
N PRO A 172 7.38 7.68 -13.27
CA PRO A 172 8.33 7.29 -14.31
C PRO A 172 9.21 6.11 -13.92
N ASP A 173 9.44 5.90 -12.61
CA ASP A 173 10.21 4.78 -12.05
C ASP A 173 9.37 3.49 -11.88
N SER A 174 8.14 3.47 -12.41
CA SER A 174 7.30 2.28 -12.37
C SER A 174 7.95 1.11 -13.12
N LYS A 175 8.06 -0.01 -12.40
CA LYS A 175 8.70 -1.21 -12.92
C LYS A 175 8.03 -1.70 -14.22
N PRO A 176 8.81 -2.04 -15.26
CA PRO A 176 8.26 -2.56 -16.52
C PRO A 176 7.32 -3.75 -16.33
N LEU A 177 7.63 -4.64 -15.38
CA LEU A 177 6.79 -5.80 -15.07
C LEU A 177 5.38 -5.39 -14.60
N LEU A 178 5.28 -4.39 -13.72
CA LEU A 178 3.98 -3.89 -13.25
C LEU A 178 3.18 -3.30 -14.41
N ILE A 179 3.81 -2.46 -15.22
CA ILE A 179 3.18 -1.81 -16.37
C ILE A 179 2.64 -2.84 -17.36
N LYS A 180 3.48 -3.80 -17.75
CA LYS A 180 3.09 -4.92 -18.62
C LYS A 180 1.90 -5.70 -18.04
N MET A 181 1.99 -6.08 -16.77
CA MET A 181 0.91 -6.84 -16.12
C MET A 181 -0.40 -6.08 -16.04
N VAL A 182 -0.38 -4.76 -15.84
CA VAL A 182 -1.61 -3.95 -15.85
C VAL A 182 -2.17 -3.81 -17.28
N ALA A 183 -1.31 -3.65 -18.28
CA ALA A 183 -1.70 -3.60 -19.69
C ALA A 183 -2.32 -4.92 -20.18
N ASP A 184 -1.83 -6.06 -19.68
CA ASP A 184 -2.36 -7.40 -19.95
C ASP A 184 -3.62 -7.75 -19.12
N HIS A 185 -3.97 -6.95 -18.11
CA HIS A 185 -4.97 -7.36 -17.12
C HIS A 185 -6.41 -7.24 -17.65
N PRO A 186 -7.24 -8.31 -17.60
CA PRO A 186 -8.56 -8.34 -18.22
C PRO A 186 -9.54 -7.31 -17.65
N LYS A 187 -9.41 -6.96 -16.37
CA LYS A 187 -10.23 -5.93 -15.71
C LYS A 187 -9.70 -4.49 -15.89
N TRP A 188 -8.38 -4.30 -15.79
CA TRP A 188 -7.79 -2.97 -15.62
C TRP A 188 -7.45 -2.32 -16.96
N SER A 189 -7.00 -3.09 -17.96
CA SER A 189 -6.71 -2.58 -19.30
C SER A 189 -7.96 -2.11 -20.05
N LEU A 190 -9.16 -2.51 -19.59
CA LEU A 190 -10.44 -2.03 -20.12
C LEU A 190 -10.84 -0.64 -19.59
N ARG A 191 -10.19 -0.16 -18.53
CA ARG A 191 -10.56 1.10 -17.87
C ARG A 191 -9.95 2.29 -18.59
N TYR A 192 -10.77 3.30 -18.86
CA TYR A 192 -10.38 4.43 -19.70
C TYR A 192 -9.18 5.21 -19.14
N LYS A 193 -9.18 5.56 -17.84
CA LYS A 193 -8.05 6.32 -17.27
C LYS A 193 -6.77 5.50 -17.25
N ILE A 194 -6.89 4.17 -17.09
CA ILE A 194 -5.75 3.25 -17.17
C ILE A 194 -5.19 3.21 -18.59
N ARG A 195 -6.03 3.11 -19.61
CA ARG A 195 -5.58 3.17 -21.01
C ARG A 195 -4.86 4.47 -21.32
N TYR A 196 -5.42 5.60 -20.90
CA TYR A 196 -4.79 6.91 -21.04
C TYR A 196 -3.42 6.96 -20.36
N ALA A 197 -3.33 6.52 -19.10
CA ALA A 197 -2.08 6.49 -18.35
C ALA A 197 -1.04 5.54 -18.95
N LEU A 198 -1.47 4.37 -19.44
CA LEU A 198 -0.59 3.40 -20.09
C LEU A 198 -0.11 3.88 -21.45
N ALA A 199 -0.96 4.53 -22.25
CA ALA A 199 -0.60 5.02 -23.57
C ALA A 199 0.58 6.01 -23.52
N LYS A 200 0.68 6.82 -22.47
CA LYS A 200 1.81 7.75 -22.29
C LYS A 200 3.03 7.16 -21.58
N HIS A 201 2.94 5.95 -21.03
CA HIS A 201 3.99 5.41 -20.21
C HIS A 201 5.04 4.66 -21.04
N TYR A 202 6.32 5.02 -20.86
CA TYR A 202 7.45 4.50 -21.66
C TYR A 202 7.55 2.96 -21.68
N HIS A 203 7.32 2.29 -20.54
CA HIS A 203 7.39 0.82 -20.46
C HIS A 203 6.15 0.06 -20.98
N THR A 204 5.13 0.75 -21.49
CA THR A 204 3.95 0.07 -22.03
C THR A 204 4.30 -0.58 -23.36
N PRO A 205 4.06 -1.89 -23.56
CA PRO A 205 4.36 -2.54 -24.83
C PRO A 205 3.55 -1.93 -25.97
N MET A 206 4.21 -1.69 -27.11
CA MET A 206 3.61 -0.95 -28.24
C MET A 206 2.35 -1.63 -28.79
N THR A 207 2.26 -2.96 -28.70
CA THR A 207 1.06 -3.75 -29.04
C THR A 207 -0.18 -3.32 -28.27
N HIS A 208 -0.04 -2.86 -27.03
CA HIS A 208 -1.16 -2.33 -26.26
C HIS A 208 -1.38 -0.85 -26.53
N VAL A 209 -0.31 -0.08 -26.72
CA VAL A 209 -0.38 1.37 -26.98
C VAL A 209 -1.24 1.66 -28.21
N THR A 210 -1.03 0.96 -29.33
CA THR A 210 -1.83 1.13 -30.55
C THR A 210 -3.31 0.84 -30.32
N ASN A 211 -3.64 -0.23 -29.60
CA ASN A 211 -5.01 -0.59 -29.23
C ASN A 211 -5.65 0.40 -28.26
N PHE A 212 -4.86 1.01 -27.36
CA PHE A 212 -5.36 2.01 -26.43
C PHE A 212 -5.65 3.32 -27.16
N ILE A 213 -4.73 3.80 -27.99
CA ILE A 213 -4.86 5.03 -28.79
C ILE A 213 -6.16 5.03 -29.60
N SER A 214 -6.45 3.95 -30.32
CA SER A 214 -7.67 3.83 -31.13
C SER A 214 -8.96 3.89 -30.31
N SER A 215 -8.90 3.61 -29.00
CA SER A 215 -10.05 3.68 -28.09
C SER A 215 -10.18 4.99 -27.31
N LEU A 216 -9.18 5.86 -27.33
CA LEU A 216 -9.20 7.14 -26.61
C LEU A 216 -10.02 8.19 -27.36
N LYS A 217 -10.55 9.18 -26.63
CA LYS A 217 -11.27 10.32 -27.23
C LYS A 217 -10.29 11.26 -27.93
N SER A 218 -10.75 11.95 -28.99
CA SER A 218 -9.91 12.89 -29.74
C SER A 218 -9.35 14.03 -28.88
N VAL A 219 -10.13 14.53 -27.90
CA VAL A 219 -9.68 15.58 -26.98
C VAL A 219 -8.45 15.11 -26.19
N ASP A 220 -8.53 13.91 -25.62
CA ASP A 220 -7.48 13.31 -24.82
C ASP A 220 -6.27 12.91 -25.68
N LEU A 221 -6.47 12.48 -26.92
CA LEU A 221 -5.38 12.23 -27.87
C LEU A 221 -4.62 13.51 -28.22
N ARG A 222 -5.33 14.63 -28.43
CA ARG A 222 -4.70 15.94 -28.64
C ARG A 222 -3.90 16.39 -27.41
N GLU A 223 -4.46 16.19 -26.21
CA GLU A 223 -3.75 16.46 -24.95
C GLU A 223 -2.47 15.64 -24.83
N LEU A 224 -2.55 14.33 -25.11
CA LEU A 224 -1.37 13.43 -25.10
C LEU A 224 -0.33 13.83 -26.13
N TYR A 225 -0.74 14.22 -27.33
CA TYR A 225 0.19 14.61 -28.40
C TYR A 225 0.96 15.89 -28.06
N ALA A 226 0.27 16.84 -27.39
CA ALA A 226 0.85 18.09 -26.91
C ALA A 226 1.77 17.91 -25.68
N ASP A 227 1.64 16.80 -24.95
CA ASP A 227 2.47 16.48 -23.79
C ASP A 227 3.94 16.25 -24.21
N LYS A 228 4.84 17.11 -23.72
CA LYS A 228 6.29 17.03 -23.98
C LYS A 228 6.94 15.79 -23.37
N SER A 229 6.32 15.20 -22.35
CA SER A 229 6.81 13.98 -21.70
C SER A 229 6.42 12.70 -22.43
N LEU A 230 5.61 12.79 -23.49
CA LEU A 230 5.19 11.66 -24.28
C LEU A 230 6.42 10.98 -24.95
N PRO A 231 6.56 9.66 -24.87
CA PRO A 231 7.61 8.94 -25.58
C PRO A 231 7.57 9.22 -27.10
N SER A 232 8.73 9.54 -27.68
CA SER A 232 8.87 9.79 -29.12
C SER A 232 8.39 8.61 -29.97
N SER A 233 8.49 7.38 -29.46
CA SER A 233 7.97 6.16 -30.09
C SER A 233 6.45 6.11 -30.20
N THR A 234 5.72 6.80 -29.32
CA THR A 234 4.25 6.78 -29.26
C THR A 234 3.63 7.87 -30.14
N ARG A 235 4.33 9.00 -30.28
CA ARG A 235 3.86 10.21 -30.95
C ARG A 235 3.37 9.97 -32.40
N PRO A 236 4.05 9.19 -33.27
CA PRO A 236 3.57 8.92 -34.63
C PRO A 236 2.22 8.19 -34.67
N TYR A 237 1.97 7.29 -33.70
CA TYR A 237 0.71 6.53 -33.64
C TYR A 237 -0.47 7.42 -33.25
N ILE A 238 -0.25 8.38 -32.34
CA ILE A 238 -1.28 9.37 -31.98
C ILE A 238 -1.55 10.31 -33.16
N PHE A 239 -0.50 10.78 -33.84
CA PHE A 239 -0.65 11.62 -35.03
C PHE A 239 -1.50 10.93 -36.10
N ASN A 240 -1.14 9.70 -36.46
CA ASN A 240 -1.86 8.91 -37.46
C ASN A 240 -3.34 8.70 -37.09
N GLU A 241 -3.63 8.46 -35.80
CA GLU A 241 -5.00 8.30 -35.31
C GLU A 241 -5.80 9.61 -35.35
N LEU A 242 -5.20 10.75 -35.03
CA LEU A 242 -5.87 12.04 -35.13
C LEU A 242 -6.16 12.42 -36.59
N THR A 243 -5.19 12.18 -37.49
CA THR A 243 -5.37 12.41 -38.93
C THR A 243 -6.43 11.50 -39.52
N SER A 244 -6.48 10.22 -39.15
CA SER A 244 -7.51 9.28 -39.63
C SER A 244 -8.92 9.71 -39.22
N ARG A 245 -9.05 10.35 -38.06
CA ARG A 245 -10.30 10.94 -37.53
C ARG A 245 -10.64 12.31 -38.13
N ARG A 246 -9.79 12.87 -39.00
CA ARG A 246 -9.91 14.22 -39.57
C ARG A 246 -9.94 15.33 -38.49
N GLU A 247 -9.24 15.10 -37.39
CA GLU A 247 -9.06 16.10 -36.34
C GLU A 247 -7.94 17.07 -36.74
N PRO A 248 -8.05 18.37 -36.41
CA PRO A 248 -6.95 19.31 -36.62
C PRO A 248 -5.79 18.95 -35.68
N VAL A 249 -4.60 18.77 -36.26
CA VAL A 249 -3.37 18.51 -35.52
C VAL A 249 -2.39 19.65 -35.75
N GLU A 250 -2.17 20.45 -34.72
CA GLU A 250 -1.06 21.41 -34.71
C GLU A 250 0.24 20.65 -34.50
N ILE A 251 1.13 20.69 -35.50
CA ILE A 251 2.46 20.09 -35.39
C ILE A 251 3.26 20.97 -34.43
N PRO A 252 3.74 20.45 -33.28
CA PRO A 252 4.53 21.23 -32.35
C PRO A 252 5.82 21.65 -33.06
N GLN A 253 6.08 22.95 -33.13
CA GLN A 253 7.32 23.48 -33.69
C GLN A 253 8.48 22.87 -32.90
N GLU A 254 9.27 22.02 -33.54
CA GLU A 254 10.54 21.58 -32.96
C GLU A 254 11.41 22.84 -32.83
N GLU A 255 11.84 23.17 -31.61
CA GLU A 255 12.92 24.14 -31.41
C GLU A 255 14.16 23.54 -32.05
N ILE A 256 14.36 23.84 -33.33
CA ILE A 256 15.61 23.59 -34.03
C ILE A 256 16.63 24.46 -33.28
N TYR A 257 17.38 23.86 -32.37
CA TYR A 257 18.64 24.43 -31.93
C TYR A 257 19.51 24.47 -33.19
N ASN A 258 19.47 25.61 -33.89
CA ASN A 258 20.48 25.96 -34.86
C ASN A 258 21.78 25.94 -34.06
N LEU A 259 22.56 24.87 -34.21
CA LEU A 259 23.97 24.90 -33.88
C LEU A 259 24.55 26.00 -34.76
N SER A 260 24.64 27.22 -34.22
CA SER A 260 25.38 28.31 -34.84
C SER A 260 26.79 27.79 -35.05
N GLY A 261 27.14 27.55 -36.31
CA GLY A 261 28.46 27.12 -36.73
C GLY A 261 29.47 28.26 -36.61
N ASP A 262 29.67 28.75 -35.39
CA ASP A 262 30.66 29.78 -35.07
C ASP A 262 31.77 29.18 -34.20
N GLU A 263 32.47 28.17 -34.71
CA GLU A 263 33.82 27.85 -34.26
C GLU A 263 34.65 27.34 -35.45
N ASP A 264 34.88 28.21 -36.44
CA ASP A 264 36.03 28.04 -37.34
C ASP A 264 36.55 29.40 -37.83
N SER A 265 37.00 30.23 -36.88
CA SER A 265 37.83 31.40 -37.20
C SER A 265 38.81 31.65 -36.05
N GLY A 266 39.86 30.85 -35.97
CA GLY A 266 40.82 30.93 -34.87
C GLY A 266 42.16 30.24 -35.10
N PHE A 267 42.62 30.08 -36.34
CA PHE A 267 44.01 29.76 -36.62
C PHE A 267 44.52 30.73 -37.69
N ALA A 268 44.80 31.96 -37.27
CA ALA A 268 45.64 32.88 -38.02
C ALA A 268 47.07 32.76 -37.48
N ASP A 269 47.92 32.18 -38.33
CA ASP A 269 49.36 32.38 -38.46
C ASP A 269 50.07 33.16 -37.34
N THR A 270 50.90 32.46 -36.59
CA THR A 270 52.14 33.06 -36.09
C THR A 270 53.28 32.11 -36.43
N ASP A 271 53.72 32.19 -37.69
CA ASP A 271 55.02 31.68 -38.11
C ASP A 271 56.00 32.86 -38.26
N MET A 272 57.21 32.62 -37.75
CA MET A 272 58.48 33.17 -38.23
C MET A 272 58.81 34.67 -38.01
N GLN A 273 59.73 34.96 -37.07
CA GLN A 273 61.16 35.23 -37.39
C GLN A 273 61.95 35.89 -36.24
N SER A 274 63.15 35.33 -36.03
CA SER A 274 64.38 35.86 -35.41
C SER A 274 64.50 35.91 -33.88
#